data_AF-A0A7V9MTA7-F1
#
_entry.id   AF-A0A7V9MTA7-F1
#
_cell.length_a   1.000
_cell.length_b   1.000
_cell.length_c   1.000
_cell.angle_alpha   90.00
_cell.angle_beta   90.00
_cell.angle_gamma   90.00
#
_symmetry.space_group_name_H-M   'P 1'
#
loop_
_entity.id
_entity.type
_entity.pdbx_description
1 polymer ?
#
loop_
_entity_poly.entity_id
_entity_poly.type
_entity_poly.pdbx_seq_one_letter_code
_entity_poly.pdbx_strand_id
1 'polypeptide(L)'
;MLAQRVSLAVLRAAPREAESLLFGVAGFLSSPDLAAYRSDTRAYVRELWDTWWRRHDEMGRLILPLALWKFSGARPLNHPQRRLCALSLLAADWRGFVRSFVGYDFRKTRQFLLGLTHPFWDFHYTLRAAPAASAMALIGESRVRDIIANVLLPLAEAEGHDGWSDYAKLSAPLSNRRVETAATRLFAQDDRRKRFTKSIAFQQGLLQVYEDFCLQDNSDCTQCPFPEQMQTWK
;
A
#
# COMPACT_ATOMS: atom_id res chain seq x y z
N MET A 1 -10.20 -7.37 -6.23
CA MET A 1 -11.28 -7.57 -5.23
C MET A 1 -12.12 -6.34 -4.94
N LEU A 2 -11.61 -5.25 -4.32
CA LEU A 2 -12.44 -4.05 -4.03
C LEU A 2 -12.61 -3.13 -5.24
N ALA A 3 -11.54 -2.82 -5.97
CA ALA A 3 -11.59 -2.01 -7.20
C ALA A 3 -12.44 -2.63 -8.34
N GLN A 4 -12.74 -3.93 -8.26
CA GLN A 4 -13.66 -4.63 -9.16
C GLN A 4 -15.13 -4.50 -8.75
N ARG A 5 -15.40 -4.05 -7.51
CA ARG A 5 -16.74 -3.93 -6.92
C ARG A 5 -17.20 -2.48 -6.90
N VAL A 6 -16.30 -1.56 -6.58
CA VAL A 6 -16.57 -0.11 -6.59
C VAL A 6 -15.59 0.55 -7.55
N SER A 7 -16.13 1.12 -8.63
CA SER A 7 -15.32 1.80 -9.63
C SER A 7 -14.91 3.18 -9.15
N LEU A 8 -13.79 3.69 -9.68
CA LEU A 8 -13.37 5.06 -9.44
C LEU A 8 -14.43 6.09 -9.88
N ALA A 9 -15.17 5.80 -10.95
CA ALA A 9 -16.25 6.67 -11.42
C ALA A 9 -17.36 6.84 -10.36
N VAL A 10 -17.75 5.76 -9.68
CA VAL A 10 -18.73 5.79 -8.60
C VAL A 10 -18.22 6.65 -7.43
N LEU A 11 -16.98 6.45 -7.00
CA LEU A 11 -16.38 7.21 -5.89
C LEU A 11 -16.27 8.71 -6.21
N ARG A 12 -15.93 9.03 -7.47
CA ARG A 12 -15.79 10.42 -7.93
C ARG A 12 -17.13 11.13 -8.11
N ALA A 13 -18.20 10.40 -8.38
CA ALA A 13 -19.55 10.97 -8.48
C ALA A 13 -20.09 11.42 -7.12
N ALA A 14 -19.68 10.76 -6.04
CA ALA A 14 -20.10 11.06 -4.67
C ALA A 14 -18.90 11.10 -3.71
N PRO A 15 -18.01 12.11 -3.81
CA PRO A 15 -16.76 12.15 -3.06
C PRO A 15 -16.96 12.20 -1.54
N ARG A 16 -18.07 12.80 -1.07
CA ARG A 16 -18.43 12.83 0.37
C ARG A 16 -18.89 11.47 0.89
N GLU A 17 -19.41 10.60 0.01
CA GLU A 17 -19.86 9.26 0.37
C GLU A 17 -18.76 8.20 0.17
N ALA A 18 -17.67 8.56 -0.53
CA ALA A 18 -16.65 7.62 -0.98
C ALA A 18 -16.06 6.78 0.17
N GLU A 19 -15.84 7.38 1.34
CA GLU A 19 -15.36 6.65 2.51
C GLU A 19 -16.40 5.62 2.99
N SER A 20 -17.64 6.05 3.22
CA SER A 20 -18.74 5.18 3.66
C SER A 20 -18.98 4.02 2.68
N LEU A 21 -18.92 4.28 1.37
CA LEU A 21 -19.04 3.27 0.32
C LEU A 21 -17.90 2.24 0.38
N LEU A 22 -16.65 2.72 0.48
CA LEU A 22 -15.48 1.83 0.55
C LEU A 22 -15.51 0.98 1.81
N PHE A 23 -15.84 1.56 2.97
CA PHE A 23 -15.92 0.83 4.25
C PHE A 23 -17.08 -0.15 4.29
N GLY A 24 -18.23 0.22 3.74
CA GLY A 24 -19.40 -0.65 3.60
C GLY A 24 -19.12 -1.86 2.72
N VAL A 25 -18.63 -1.63 1.50
CA VAL A 25 -18.29 -2.72 0.57
C VAL A 25 -17.10 -3.54 1.07
N ALA A 26 -16.20 -2.97 1.88
CA ALA A 26 -15.15 -3.74 2.56
C ALA A 26 -15.66 -4.64 3.69
N GLY A 27 -16.93 -4.54 4.07
CA GLY A 27 -17.52 -5.28 5.18
C GLY A 27 -17.19 -4.71 6.56
N PHE A 28 -16.60 -3.50 6.63
CA PHE A 28 -16.25 -2.86 7.92
C PHE A 28 -17.41 -2.14 8.59
N LEU A 29 -18.54 -2.01 7.87
CA LEU A 29 -19.82 -1.49 8.35
C LEU A 29 -20.88 -2.58 8.19
N SER A 30 -20.69 -3.74 8.83
CA SER A 30 -21.64 -4.87 8.75
C SER A 30 -22.64 -4.95 9.90
N SER A 31 -22.44 -4.23 11.01
CA SER A 31 -23.39 -4.14 12.12
C SER A 31 -23.61 -2.69 12.57
N PRO A 32 -24.88 -2.27 12.80
CA PRO A 32 -25.21 -0.96 13.38
C PRO A 32 -24.90 -0.89 14.88
N ASP A 33 -24.43 -1.99 15.50
CA ASP A 33 -24.14 -2.03 16.93
C ASP A 33 -22.97 -1.10 17.30
N LEU A 34 -23.33 0.12 17.72
CA LEU A 34 -22.39 1.12 18.19
C LEU A 34 -21.76 0.79 19.54
N ALA A 35 -22.30 -0.19 20.30
CA ALA A 35 -21.75 -0.58 21.59
C ALA A 35 -20.35 -1.20 21.46
N ALA A 36 -20.05 -1.81 20.32
CA ALA A 36 -18.74 -2.36 19.98
C ALA A 36 -17.64 -1.29 19.76
N TYR A 37 -18.02 0.00 19.73
CA TYR A 37 -17.10 1.12 19.49
C TYR A 37 -16.96 1.99 20.74
N ARG A 38 -15.77 2.58 20.89
CA ARG A 38 -15.47 3.56 21.94
C ARG A 38 -16.34 4.80 21.78
N SER A 39 -16.68 5.45 22.90
CA SER A 39 -17.60 6.60 22.91
C SER A 39 -17.17 7.76 22.01
N ASP A 40 -15.88 8.04 21.96
CA ASP A 40 -15.24 9.05 21.09
C ASP A 40 -15.35 8.73 19.59
N THR A 41 -15.57 7.45 19.24
CA THR A 41 -15.60 6.95 17.86
C THR A 41 -17.02 6.73 17.35
N ARG A 42 -18.00 6.57 18.25
CA ARG A 42 -19.40 6.24 17.89
C ARG A 42 -20.02 7.23 16.92
N ALA A 43 -19.81 8.53 17.11
CA ALA A 43 -20.36 9.56 16.23
C ALA A 43 -19.82 9.44 14.80
N TYR A 44 -18.51 9.22 14.65
CA TYR A 44 -17.88 9.04 13.35
C TYR A 44 -18.37 7.75 12.64
N VAL A 45 -18.45 6.64 13.37
CA VAL A 45 -18.98 5.37 12.80
C VAL A 45 -20.45 5.49 12.44
N ARG A 46 -21.24 6.21 13.23
CA ARG A 46 -22.66 6.49 12.95
C ARG A 46 -22.81 7.21 11.62
N GLU A 47 -22.00 8.24 11.35
CA GLU A 47 -22.04 8.99 10.09
C GLU A 47 -21.71 8.12 8.88
N LEU A 48 -20.67 7.29 8.99
CA LEU A 48 -20.30 6.32 7.96
C LEU A 48 -21.45 5.32 7.72
N TRP A 49 -22.04 4.81 8.79
CA TRP A 49 -23.15 3.87 8.74
C TRP A 49 -24.40 4.47 8.09
N ASP A 50 -24.84 5.65 8.54
CA ASP A 50 -26.06 6.29 8.06
C ASP A 50 -25.97 6.65 6.57
N THR A 51 -24.76 6.91 6.07
CA THR A 51 -24.49 7.09 4.63
C THR A 51 -24.52 5.76 3.88
N TRP A 52 -23.79 4.75 4.39
CA TRP A 52 -23.72 3.42 3.78
C TRP A 52 -25.08 2.72 3.71
N TRP A 53 -25.88 2.82 4.77
CA TRP A 53 -27.17 2.15 4.90
C TRP A 53 -28.13 2.50 3.76
N ARG A 54 -28.10 3.74 3.27
CA ARG A 54 -28.92 4.20 2.13
C ARG A 54 -28.55 3.53 0.80
N ARG A 55 -27.32 2.99 0.71
CA ARG A 55 -26.77 2.32 -0.48
C ARG A 55 -26.67 0.81 -0.30
N HIS A 56 -26.99 0.30 0.89
CA HIS A 56 -26.82 -1.10 1.25
C HIS A 56 -27.65 -2.04 0.36
N ASP A 57 -28.90 -1.70 0.06
CA ASP A 57 -29.75 -2.55 -0.78
C ASP A 57 -29.25 -2.65 -2.23
N GLU A 58 -28.73 -1.55 -2.77
CA GLU A 58 -28.15 -1.50 -4.12
C GLU A 58 -26.80 -2.25 -4.19
N MET A 59 -25.97 -2.11 -3.15
CA MET A 59 -24.57 -2.52 -3.16
C MET A 59 -24.29 -3.76 -2.29
N GLY A 60 -25.30 -4.35 -1.65
CA GLY A 60 -25.13 -5.43 -0.67
C GLY A 60 -24.43 -6.66 -1.23
N ARG A 61 -24.72 -7.02 -2.49
CA ARG A 61 -24.04 -8.11 -3.22
C ARG A 61 -22.55 -7.89 -3.45
N LEU A 62 -22.07 -6.66 -3.28
CA LEU A 62 -20.69 -6.28 -3.48
C LEU A 62 -19.88 -6.44 -2.19
N ILE A 63 -20.52 -6.56 -1.03
CA ILE A 63 -19.82 -6.63 0.27
C ILE A 63 -18.78 -7.78 0.27
N LEU A 64 -17.58 -7.44 0.72
CA LEU A 64 -16.48 -8.38 0.91
C LEU A 64 -16.61 -9.12 2.25
N PRO A 65 -16.52 -10.46 2.24
CA PRO A 65 -16.37 -11.22 3.48
C PRO A 65 -15.12 -10.79 4.26
N LEU A 66 -15.28 -10.61 5.58
CA LEU A 66 -14.17 -10.18 6.44
C LEU A 66 -12.98 -11.14 6.42
N ALA A 67 -13.22 -12.44 6.19
CA ALA A 67 -12.20 -13.48 6.10
C ALA A 67 -11.21 -13.29 4.94
N LEU A 68 -11.54 -12.48 3.92
CA LEU A 68 -10.64 -12.17 2.81
C LEU A 68 -9.55 -11.17 3.19
N TRP A 69 -9.74 -10.43 4.29
CA TRP A 69 -8.76 -9.48 4.78
C TRP A 69 -7.72 -10.17 5.67
N LYS A 70 -6.44 -9.91 5.38
CA LYS A 70 -5.33 -10.34 6.24
C LYS A 70 -5.04 -9.24 7.27
N PHE A 71 -5.47 -9.45 8.51
CA PHE A 71 -5.21 -8.52 9.61
C PHE A 71 -3.95 -8.89 10.42
N SER A 72 -3.57 -10.17 10.45
CA SER A 72 -2.39 -10.66 11.17
C SER A 72 -1.09 -10.10 10.60
N GLY A 73 -0.22 -9.58 11.47
CA GLY A 73 1.09 -9.05 11.07
C GLY A 73 1.04 -7.71 10.30
N ALA A 74 -0.14 -7.11 10.14
CA ALA A 74 -0.26 -5.78 9.57
C ALA A 74 0.29 -4.75 10.58
N ARG A 75 1.36 -4.03 10.20
CA ARG A 75 1.81 -2.88 10.99
C ARG A 75 0.63 -1.89 11.12
N PRO A 76 0.41 -1.27 12.30
CA PRO A 76 -0.77 -0.42 12.52
C PRO A 76 -0.99 0.66 11.46
N LEU A 77 0.08 1.29 10.98
CA LEU A 77 0.05 2.31 9.91
C LEU A 77 -0.36 1.77 8.53
N ASN A 78 -0.29 0.45 8.33
CA ASN A 78 -0.58 -0.25 7.09
C ASN A 78 -1.91 -1.01 7.13
N HIS A 79 -2.72 -0.81 8.18
CA HIS A 79 -3.99 -1.52 8.35
C HIS A 79 -4.94 -1.26 7.16
N PRO A 80 -5.71 -2.28 6.70
CA PRO A 80 -6.64 -2.13 5.57
C PRO A 80 -7.57 -0.91 5.68
N GLN A 81 -8.14 -0.65 6.86
CA GLN A 81 -9.05 0.47 7.06
C GLN A 81 -8.38 1.84 6.80
N ARG A 82 -7.14 2.05 7.26
CA ARG A 82 -6.37 3.28 6.95
C ARG A 82 -6.15 3.44 5.44
N ARG A 83 -5.87 2.34 4.74
CA ARG A 83 -5.68 2.36 3.28
C ARG A 83 -6.97 2.69 2.53
N LEU A 84 -8.12 2.27 3.05
CA LEU A 84 -9.42 2.65 2.47
C LEU A 84 -9.73 4.12 2.67
N CYS A 85 -9.40 4.68 3.84
CA CYS A 85 -9.48 6.14 4.03
C CYS A 85 -8.55 6.88 3.07
N ALA A 86 -7.29 6.47 2.95
CA ALA A 86 -6.38 7.07 1.96
C ALA A 86 -6.94 6.99 0.54
N LEU A 87 -7.57 5.87 0.16
CA LEU A 87 -8.23 5.71 -1.13
C LEU A 87 -9.45 6.63 -1.31
N SER A 88 -10.26 6.86 -0.27
CA SER A 88 -11.41 7.78 -0.35
C SER A 88 -10.94 9.22 -0.59
N LEU A 89 -9.87 9.66 0.09
CA LEU A 89 -9.26 10.97 -0.11
C LEU A 89 -8.69 11.13 -1.54
N LEU A 90 -7.99 10.10 -2.04
CA LEU A 90 -7.48 10.09 -3.42
C LEU A 90 -8.61 10.15 -4.45
N ALA A 91 -9.72 9.45 -4.21
CA ALA A 91 -10.88 9.50 -5.10
C ALA A 91 -11.56 10.87 -5.07
N ALA A 92 -11.65 11.50 -3.89
CA ALA A 92 -12.23 12.82 -3.72
C ALA A 92 -11.42 13.93 -4.42
N ASP A 93 -10.09 13.89 -4.33
CA ASP A 93 -9.19 14.80 -5.07
C ASP A 93 -8.43 14.09 -6.20
N TRP A 94 -9.18 13.35 -7.04
CA TRP A 94 -8.58 12.62 -8.15
C TRP A 94 -7.82 13.54 -9.13
N ARG A 95 -8.32 14.76 -9.35
CA ARG A 95 -7.66 15.74 -10.22
C ARG A 95 -6.34 16.23 -9.62
N GLY A 96 -6.31 16.51 -8.31
CA GLY A 96 -5.07 16.84 -7.60
C GLY A 96 -4.06 15.71 -7.67
N PHE A 97 -4.51 14.47 -7.43
CA PHE A 97 -3.64 13.30 -7.54
C PHE A 97 -3.06 13.15 -8.95
N VAL A 98 -3.88 13.20 -10.00
CA VAL A 98 -3.39 13.12 -11.40
C VAL A 98 -2.39 14.23 -11.70
N ARG A 99 -2.72 15.49 -11.38
CA ARG A 99 -1.80 16.61 -11.56
C ARG A 99 -0.47 16.45 -10.82
N SER A 100 -0.47 15.72 -9.70
CA SER A 100 0.73 15.51 -8.89
C SER A 100 1.81 14.65 -9.58
N PHE A 101 1.44 13.90 -10.64
CA PHE A 101 2.40 13.08 -11.41
C PHE A 101 2.44 13.41 -12.91
N VAL A 102 1.75 14.47 -13.35
CA VAL A 102 1.88 14.96 -14.74
C VAL A 102 3.34 15.35 -15.02
N GLY A 103 3.87 14.88 -16.14
CA GLY A 103 5.27 15.09 -16.52
C GLY A 103 6.26 14.31 -15.66
N TYR A 104 5.78 13.37 -14.83
CA TYR A 104 6.57 12.43 -14.05
C TYR A 104 7.54 13.07 -13.04
N ASP A 105 7.21 14.26 -12.54
CA ASP A 105 7.87 14.87 -11.37
C ASP A 105 7.34 14.29 -10.06
N PHE A 106 7.98 13.21 -9.59
CA PHE A 106 7.55 12.51 -8.39
C PHE A 106 7.75 13.29 -7.08
N ARG A 107 8.40 14.46 -7.09
CA ARG A 107 8.48 15.31 -5.89
C ARG A 107 7.10 15.85 -5.52
N LYS A 108 6.32 16.28 -6.53
CA LYS A 108 4.94 16.73 -6.35
C LYS A 108 4.04 15.59 -5.90
N THR A 109 4.20 14.41 -6.48
CA THR A 109 3.47 13.21 -6.06
C THR A 109 3.76 12.89 -4.60
N ARG A 110 5.04 12.93 -4.20
CA ARG A 110 5.45 12.70 -2.82
C ARG A 110 4.84 13.72 -1.88
N GLN A 111 4.92 15.01 -2.20
CA GLN A 111 4.31 16.06 -1.39
C GLN A 111 2.79 15.87 -1.25
N PHE A 112 2.11 15.54 -2.35
CA PHE A 112 0.67 15.30 -2.36
C PHE A 112 0.27 14.12 -1.47
N LEU A 113 0.93 12.97 -1.62
CA LEU A 113 0.60 11.76 -0.86
C LEU A 113 0.93 11.87 0.63
N LEU A 114 2.05 12.51 0.99
CA LEU A 114 2.43 12.75 2.39
C LEU A 114 1.56 13.81 3.06
N GLY A 115 0.98 14.73 2.28
CA GLY A 115 0.10 15.79 2.75
C GLY A 115 -1.35 15.34 2.98
N LEU A 116 -1.70 14.09 2.69
CA LEU A 116 -3.04 13.57 2.97
C LEU A 116 -3.27 13.48 4.48
N THR A 117 -4.31 14.17 4.95
CA THR A 117 -4.72 14.22 6.35
C THR A 117 -6.19 13.84 6.48
N HIS A 118 -6.55 13.33 7.66
CA HIS A 118 -7.93 13.01 7.99
C HIS A 118 -8.18 13.13 9.49
N PRO A 119 -9.21 13.89 9.95
CA PRO A 119 -9.44 14.17 11.37
C PRO A 119 -9.46 12.92 12.27
N PHE A 120 -10.15 11.86 11.84
CA PHE A 120 -10.17 10.58 12.56
C PHE A 120 -8.91 9.74 12.34
N TRP A 121 -8.58 9.41 11.09
CA TRP A 121 -7.51 8.45 10.75
C TRP A 121 -6.10 8.96 11.02
N ASP A 122 -5.86 10.25 11.20
CA ASP A 122 -4.56 10.72 11.65
C ASP A 122 -4.22 10.19 13.06
N PHE A 123 -5.23 9.85 13.87
CA PHE A 123 -5.06 9.34 15.22
C PHE A 123 -5.49 7.89 15.40
N HIS A 124 -6.19 7.26 14.45
CA HIS A 124 -6.74 5.91 14.62
C HIS A 124 -6.16 4.88 13.66
N TYR A 125 -5.89 3.68 14.17
CA TYR A 125 -5.46 2.54 13.35
C TYR A 125 -6.63 1.75 12.75
N THR A 126 -7.72 1.64 13.51
CA THR A 126 -8.97 0.99 13.13
C THR A 126 -10.13 1.75 13.75
N LEU A 127 -11.35 1.51 13.29
CA LEU A 127 -12.57 2.05 13.90
C LEU A 127 -12.75 1.63 15.37
N ARG A 128 -12.08 0.59 15.84
CA ARG A 128 -12.20 0.10 17.24
C ARG A 128 -10.99 0.42 18.11
N ALA A 129 -9.90 0.92 17.52
CA ALA A 129 -8.70 1.23 18.26
C ALA A 129 -8.89 2.50 19.11
N ALA A 130 -8.16 2.59 20.21
CA ALA A 130 -8.00 3.88 20.89
C ALA A 130 -7.19 4.85 20.00
N PRO A 131 -7.40 6.17 20.14
CA PRO A 131 -6.57 7.15 19.47
C PRO A 131 -5.11 7.06 19.92
N ALA A 132 -4.19 7.27 19.00
CA ALA A 132 -2.78 7.47 19.26
C ALA A 132 -2.52 8.83 19.90
N ALA A 133 -1.44 8.94 20.68
CA ALA A 133 -1.06 10.19 21.34
C ALA A 133 -0.58 11.29 20.38
N SER A 134 -0.18 10.92 19.17
CA SER A 134 0.30 11.84 18.13
C SER A 134 -0.29 11.49 16.76
N ALA A 135 -0.37 12.50 15.90
CA ALA A 135 -0.84 12.33 14.54
C ALA A 135 0.13 11.46 13.73
N MET A 136 -0.43 10.63 12.86
CA MET A 136 0.27 9.65 12.06
C MET A 136 -0.13 9.79 10.60
N ALA A 137 0.86 9.92 9.72
CA ALA A 137 0.63 10.00 8.27
C ALA A 137 -0.25 8.84 7.77
N LEU A 138 -1.26 9.15 6.96
CA LEU A 138 -2.11 8.15 6.31
C LEU A 138 -1.30 7.30 5.32
N ILE A 139 -0.39 7.95 4.59
CA ILE A 139 0.57 7.33 3.70
C ILE A 139 1.97 7.76 4.14
N GLY A 140 2.78 6.80 4.60
CA GLY A 140 4.17 7.05 4.97
C GLY A 140 5.13 7.00 3.77
N GLU A 141 6.35 7.50 3.96
CA GLU A 141 7.43 7.55 2.95
C GLU A 141 7.67 6.24 2.22
N SER A 142 7.71 5.12 2.95
CA SER A 142 7.90 3.80 2.35
C SER A 142 6.78 3.47 1.36
N ARG A 143 5.53 3.77 1.71
CA ARG A 143 4.39 3.53 0.83
C ARG A 143 4.36 4.47 -0.36
N VAL A 144 4.72 5.75 -0.18
CA VAL A 144 4.86 6.69 -1.31
C VAL A 144 5.87 6.16 -2.32
N ARG A 145 7.03 5.71 -1.83
CA ARG A 145 8.06 5.10 -2.65
C ARG A 145 7.54 3.84 -3.36
N ASP A 146 6.83 2.96 -2.66
CA ASP A 146 6.23 1.76 -3.27
C ASP A 146 5.24 2.10 -4.39
N ILE A 147 4.44 3.15 -4.22
CA ILE A 147 3.48 3.61 -5.24
C ILE A 147 4.22 4.16 -6.47
N ILE A 148 5.25 5.00 -6.25
CA ILE A 148 6.05 5.53 -7.35
C ILE A 148 6.73 4.39 -8.12
N ALA A 149 7.40 3.48 -7.40
CA ALA A 149 8.16 2.39 -7.98
C ALA A 149 7.31 1.37 -8.74
N ASN A 150 6.18 0.95 -8.17
CA ASN A 150 5.41 -0.18 -8.70
C ASN A 150 4.18 0.24 -9.51
N VAL A 151 3.84 1.53 -9.55
CA VAL A 151 2.64 2.03 -10.27
C VAL A 151 2.99 3.17 -11.21
N LEU A 152 3.57 4.25 -10.69
CA LEU A 152 3.72 5.47 -11.49
C LEU A 152 4.91 5.42 -12.46
N LEU A 153 6.02 4.80 -12.09
CA LEU A 153 7.16 4.59 -12.99
C LEU A 153 6.83 3.60 -14.13
N PRO A 154 6.17 2.45 -13.88
CA PRO A 154 5.66 1.61 -14.95
C PRO A 154 4.67 2.33 -15.88
N LEU A 155 3.82 3.20 -15.34
CA LEU A 155 2.95 4.06 -16.15
C LEU A 155 3.76 5.04 -17.01
N ALA A 156 4.79 5.66 -16.44
CA ALA A 156 5.71 6.55 -17.16
C ALA A 156 6.35 5.89 -18.37
N GLU A 157 6.88 4.68 -18.15
CA GLU A 157 7.49 3.87 -19.20
C GLU A 157 6.48 3.55 -20.31
N ALA A 158 5.26 3.15 -19.94
CA ALA A 158 4.19 2.85 -20.90
C ALA A 158 3.75 4.09 -21.73
N GLU A 159 3.94 5.30 -21.19
CA GLU A 159 3.66 6.56 -21.88
C GLU A 159 4.89 7.15 -22.59
N GLY A 160 6.00 6.42 -22.67
CA GLY A 160 7.20 6.80 -23.43
C GLY A 160 8.19 7.70 -22.67
N HIS A 161 8.02 7.85 -21.35
CA HIS A 161 9.03 8.45 -20.49
C HIS A 161 10.03 7.40 -20.03
N ASP A 162 11.32 7.76 -19.90
CA ASP A 162 12.36 6.85 -19.37
C ASP A 162 12.17 6.62 -17.87
N GLY A 163 11.22 5.74 -17.53
CA GLY A 163 10.90 5.35 -16.16
C GLY A 163 12.01 4.49 -15.57
N TRP A 164 12.73 3.73 -16.39
CA TRP A 164 13.84 2.89 -15.93
C TRP A 164 14.96 3.68 -15.25
N SER A 165 15.40 4.79 -15.85
CA SER A 165 16.49 5.62 -15.31
C SER A 165 16.17 6.19 -13.92
N ASP A 166 14.91 6.58 -13.71
CA ASP A 166 14.42 7.05 -12.40
C ASP A 166 14.24 5.90 -11.41
N TYR A 167 13.71 4.77 -11.86
CA TYR A 167 13.53 3.56 -11.06
C TYR A 167 14.85 3.03 -10.50
N ALA A 168 15.89 2.97 -11.34
CA ALA A 168 17.21 2.47 -10.98
C ALA A 168 17.89 3.32 -9.89
N LYS A 169 17.59 4.62 -9.85
CA LYS A 169 18.16 5.58 -8.89
C LYS A 169 17.33 5.73 -7.61
N LEU A 170 16.10 5.22 -7.59
CA LEU A 170 15.20 5.40 -6.47
C LEU A 170 15.75 4.67 -5.23
N SER A 171 16.15 5.45 -4.22
CA SER A 171 16.74 4.94 -2.98
C SER A 171 15.75 4.06 -2.21
N ALA A 172 16.23 2.96 -1.65
CA ALA A 172 15.42 2.03 -0.87
C ALA A 172 16.09 1.67 0.46
N PRO A 173 15.49 2.00 1.63
CA PRO A 173 15.97 1.49 2.90
C PRO A 173 15.66 -0.01 2.98
N LEU A 174 16.65 -0.79 3.41
CA LEU A 174 16.48 -2.22 3.71
C LEU A 174 15.44 -2.35 4.83
N SER A 175 14.27 -2.89 4.51
CA SER A 175 13.19 -3.10 5.49
C SER A 175 12.45 -4.42 5.30
N ASN A 176 12.88 -5.23 4.34
CA ASN A 176 12.28 -6.50 3.98
C ASN A 176 13.24 -7.65 4.31
N ARG A 177 12.83 -8.55 5.20
CA ARG A 177 13.63 -9.71 5.63
C ARG A 177 14.03 -10.61 4.46
N ARG A 178 13.21 -10.74 3.42
CA ARG A 178 13.55 -11.52 2.21
C ARG A 178 14.74 -10.94 1.47
N VAL A 179 14.72 -9.62 1.25
CA VAL A 179 15.84 -8.86 0.66
C VAL A 179 17.09 -8.99 1.52
N GLU A 180 16.93 -8.90 2.84
CA GLU A 180 18.05 -9.05 3.78
C GLU A 180 18.65 -10.46 3.77
N THR A 181 17.82 -11.50 3.69
CA THR A 181 18.28 -12.88 3.56
C THR A 181 19.03 -13.10 2.26
N ALA A 182 18.49 -12.67 1.11
CA ALA A 182 19.18 -12.79 -0.17
C ALA A 182 20.50 -12.00 -0.19
N ALA A 183 20.49 -10.76 0.29
CA ALA A 183 21.71 -9.94 0.37
C ALA A 183 22.77 -10.58 1.28
N THR A 184 22.36 -11.18 2.40
CA THR A 184 23.28 -11.85 3.32
C THR A 184 23.85 -13.13 2.71
N ARG A 185 23.02 -13.94 2.04
CA ARG A 185 23.47 -15.16 1.36
C ARG A 185 24.42 -14.88 0.19
N LEU A 186 24.17 -13.83 -0.59
CA LEU A 186 24.99 -13.48 -1.76
C LEU A 186 26.28 -12.75 -1.42
N PHE A 187 26.24 -11.84 -0.43
CA PHE A 187 27.35 -10.92 -0.19
C PHE A 187 27.97 -11.06 1.19
N ALA A 188 27.30 -11.67 2.18
CA ALA A 188 27.77 -11.75 3.57
C ALA A 188 28.28 -10.38 4.09
N GLN A 189 29.61 -10.26 4.32
CA GLN A 189 30.31 -9.05 4.78
C GLN A 189 31.03 -8.28 3.65
N ASP A 190 30.86 -8.69 2.40
CA ASP A 190 31.46 -8.04 1.23
C ASP A 190 30.92 -6.61 1.06
N ASP A 191 31.81 -5.65 0.81
CA ASP A 191 31.46 -4.24 0.64
C ASP A 191 30.47 -3.98 -0.51
N ARG A 192 30.43 -4.86 -1.52
CA ARG A 192 29.45 -4.81 -2.61
C ARG A 192 28.02 -4.91 -2.10
N ARG A 193 27.77 -5.52 -0.93
CA ARG A 193 26.44 -5.55 -0.29
C ARG A 193 25.84 -4.16 -0.21
N LYS A 194 26.64 -3.16 0.23
CA LYS A 194 26.19 -1.77 0.35
C LYS A 194 25.76 -1.19 -0.99
N ARG A 195 26.37 -1.61 -2.11
CA ARG A 195 26.00 -1.17 -3.46
C ARG A 195 24.66 -1.78 -3.88
N PHE A 196 24.51 -3.09 -3.70
CA PHE A 196 23.33 -3.86 -4.16
C PHE A 196 22.12 -3.79 -3.22
N THR A 197 22.16 -2.94 -2.19
CA THR A 197 21.01 -2.70 -1.31
C THR A 197 20.55 -1.24 -1.29
N LYS A 198 21.18 -0.38 -2.10
CA LYS A 198 20.94 1.08 -2.09
C LYS A 198 19.68 1.53 -2.83
N SER A 199 19.28 0.81 -3.88
CA SER A 199 18.15 1.21 -4.74
C SER A 199 17.07 0.16 -4.81
N ILE A 200 15.85 0.58 -5.20
CA ILE A 200 14.72 -0.31 -5.40
C ILE A 200 15.02 -1.36 -6.46
N ALA A 201 15.64 -0.96 -7.58
CA ALA A 201 15.97 -1.89 -8.65
C ALA A 201 16.80 -3.08 -8.14
N PHE A 202 17.81 -2.82 -7.30
CA PHE A 202 18.57 -3.91 -6.69
C PHE A 202 17.78 -4.69 -5.64
N GLN A 203 16.94 -4.03 -4.84
CA GLN A 203 16.06 -4.76 -3.91
C GLN A 203 15.11 -5.70 -4.64
N GLN A 204 14.63 -5.33 -5.82
CA GLN A 204 13.72 -6.13 -6.65
C GLN A 204 14.47 -7.29 -7.31
N GLY A 205 15.69 -7.07 -7.80
CA GLY A 205 16.57 -8.16 -8.20
C GLY A 205 16.87 -9.14 -7.06
N LEU A 206 17.11 -8.65 -5.85
CA LEU A 206 17.31 -9.50 -4.67
C LEU A 206 16.04 -10.25 -4.25
N LEU A 207 14.86 -9.66 -4.39
CA LEU A 207 13.58 -10.36 -4.19
C LEU A 207 13.40 -11.48 -5.21
N GLN A 208 13.71 -11.22 -6.48
CA GLN A 208 13.66 -12.24 -7.52
C GLN A 208 14.60 -13.41 -7.20
N VAL A 209 15.87 -13.12 -6.85
CA VAL A 209 16.82 -14.16 -6.44
C VAL A 209 16.35 -14.90 -5.18
N TYR A 210 15.72 -14.18 -4.24
CA TYR A 210 15.16 -14.82 -3.05
C TYR A 210 14.07 -15.83 -3.42
N GLU A 211 13.12 -15.43 -4.27
CA GLU A 211 11.96 -16.25 -4.61
C GLU A 211 12.33 -17.45 -5.50
N ASP A 212 13.23 -17.25 -6.45
CA ASP A 212 13.66 -18.28 -7.39
C ASP A 212 14.61 -19.30 -6.76
N PHE A 213 15.47 -18.87 -5.82
CA PHE A 213 16.53 -19.71 -5.27
C PHE A 213 16.45 -19.85 -3.76
N CYS A 214 16.53 -18.75 -3.02
CA CYS A 214 16.69 -18.81 -1.56
C CYS A 214 15.50 -19.47 -0.84
N LEU A 215 14.29 -19.28 -1.37
CA LEU A 215 13.06 -19.83 -0.82
C LEU A 215 12.90 -21.33 -1.12
N GLN A 216 13.46 -21.79 -2.24
CA GLN A 216 13.41 -23.20 -2.66
C GLN A 216 14.52 -24.05 -2.03
N ASP A 217 15.55 -23.37 -1.49
CA ASP A 217 16.76 -24.01 -1.01
C ASP A 217 16.73 -24.33 0.49
N ASN A 218 16.68 -25.62 0.81
CA ASN A 218 16.81 -26.16 2.17
C ASN A 218 18.26 -26.58 2.51
N SER A 219 19.22 -26.36 1.61
CA SER A 219 20.61 -26.80 1.76
C SER A 219 21.55 -25.71 2.32
N ASP A 220 21.00 -24.57 2.75
CA ASP A 220 21.78 -23.39 3.17
C ASP A 220 22.87 -22.99 2.17
N CYS A 221 22.45 -22.86 0.91
CA CYS A 221 23.24 -22.54 -0.27
C CYS A 221 24.21 -23.62 -0.75
N THR A 222 24.40 -24.73 -0.03
CA THR A 222 25.42 -25.75 -0.40
C THR A 222 25.14 -26.44 -1.74
N GLN A 223 23.86 -26.54 -2.13
CA GLN A 223 23.41 -27.11 -3.41
C GLN A 223 22.56 -26.10 -4.21
N CYS A 224 22.69 -24.80 -3.92
CA CYS A 224 21.93 -23.78 -4.61
C CYS A 224 22.41 -23.67 -6.08
N PRO A 225 21.53 -23.80 -7.08
CA PRO A 225 21.92 -23.79 -8.50
C PRO A 225 22.18 -22.40 -9.06
N PHE A 226 22.04 -21.34 -8.25
CA PHE A 226 22.18 -19.96 -8.70
C PHE A 226 23.57 -19.67 -9.31
N PRO A 227 24.70 -20.05 -8.68
CA PRO A 227 26.02 -19.77 -9.23
C PRO A 227 26.24 -20.40 -10.61
N GLU A 228 25.81 -21.64 -10.81
CA GLU A 228 25.95 -22.37 -12.08
C GLU A 228 25.07 -21.73 -13.17
N GLN A 229 23.83 -21.37 -12.84
CA GLN A 229 22.93 -20.72 -13.81
C GLN A 229 23.47 -19.36 -14.26
N MET A 230 24.08 -18.58 -13.36
CA MET A 230 24.69 -17.30 -13.70
C MET A 230 25.88 -17.42 -14.67
N GLN A 231 26.56 -18.58 -14.73
CA GLN A 231 27.61 -18.81 -15.74
C GLN A 231 27.03 -19.00 -17.16
N THR A 232 25.78 -19.42 -17.26
CA THR A 232 25.09 -19.69 -18.54
C THR A 232 24.15 -18.56 -18.97
N TRP A 233 23.99 -17.53 -18.14
CA TRP A 233 23.09 -16.41 -18.39
C TRP A 233 23.62 -15.54 -19.53
N LYS A 234 22.81 -15.32 -20.56
CA LYS A 234 23.10 -14.49 -21.74
C LYS A 234 22.25 -13.24 -21.74
#